data_AF-A0A929DCB7-F1
#
_entry.id   AF-A0A929DCB7-F1
#
_cell.length_a   1.000
_cell.length_b   1.000
_cell.length_c   1.000
_cell.angle_alpha   90.00
_cell.angle_beta   90.00
_cell.angle_gamma   90.00
#
_symmetry.space_group_name_H-M   'P 1'
#
loop_
_entity.id
_entity.type
_entity.pdbx_description
1 polymer ?
#
loop_
_entity_poly.entity_id
_entity_poly.type
_entity_poly.pdbx_seq_one_letter_code
_entity_poly.pdbx_strand_id
1 'polypeptide(L)'
;YLFARVLGVGRLGGLIAGITFQFSGFMVVSSVPHPMIIAAASWLPFILAMVELIVQQRPALGRRPATLPWALLGALGLGCHMLTGHVENTYFVLLVTGAYALWRLISKSANERVGELDGVSRRVRGLARPAFWLVVMLVLGLALGAVQFVPLYEVATTSFRTGEAAASLQQVLGWAYPPRRLITFGIPNFFGNPAHHGYFDLFTWRWTPAQTFPDGQYIDWGMKNYVEGGAYLGLLPLFLAAIAVLWWLAPYVSRFTSRVSRSTFHSSSARHAIPFFTLLSFFSLGCIFGTPLYALVYALPGFEQSHSPFRWVFPLTLSVAMLAAFGVEVVQRSRGAKRQRDGETGGQGDEERRDGGAGRNSQFAIRNLQSAISNLLLLNTSPSLISVLASFAFWGGLFTLVGLTLSRVFFAQIEPLVERVFLSLAKAPAAFPDHRAFYSYEFKWVALFGLLLTGTGIVLRVSRCPIFFRRRPFDRALRQAQDVAQGRPAWEFLAVGLLVLDFVAFGAGFGPATDPALLDYVPPMVKFLQQDTSLWRYATFTPVDPETRLPQTTKTMNPNVGMFYGFQAVNGYDSL
;
A
#
# COMPACT_ATOMS: atom_id res chain seq x y z
N TYR A 1 9.14 -3.38 -7.05
CA TYR A 1 10.34 -2.91 -7.78
C TYR A 1 10.30 -3.24 -9.28
N LEU A 2 10.38 -4.52 -9.68
CA LEU A 2 10.52 -4.91 -11.10
C LEU A 2 9.43 -4.32 -12.00
N PHE A 3 8.17 -4.40 -11.58
CA PHE A 3 7.06 -3.86 -12.36
C PHE A 3 7.18 -2.36 -12.65
N ALA A 4 7.52 -1.55 -11.65
CA ALA A 4 7.78 -0.12 -11.82
C ALA A 4 8.91 0.13 -12.82
N ARG A 5 9.98 -0.68 -12.78
CA ARG A 5 11.08 -0.61 -13.75
C ARG A 5 10.61 -0.96 -15.17
N VAL A 6 9.73 -1.95 -15.33
CA VAL A 6 9.10 -2.27 -16.62
C VAL A 6 8.29 -1.08 -17.13
N LEU A 7 7.59 -0.35 -16.27
CA LEU A 7 6.88 0.89 -16.65
C LEU A 7 7.79 2.10 -16.91
N GLY A 8 9.11 1.92 -16.84
CA GLY A 8 10.09 2.97 -17.11
C GLY A 8 10.32 3.94 -15.95
N VAL A 9 9.81 3.64 -14.74
CA VAL A 9 10.14 4.39 -13.53
C VAL A 9 11.60 4.14 -13.16
N GLY A 10 12.32 5.18 -12.74
CA GLY A 10 13.68 5.15 -12.19
C GLY A 10 13.89 4.21 -11.01
N ARG A 11 15.15 4.02 -10.60
CA ARG A 11 15.51 3.10 -9.51
C ARG A 11 14.91 3.51 -8.16
N LEU A 12 14.91 4.81 -7.87
CA LEU A 12 14.36 5.36 -6.63
C LEU A 12 12.86 5.11 -6.54
N GLY A 13 12.10 5.46 -7.58
CA GLY A 13 10.65 5.19 -7.62
C GLY A 13 10.33 3.71 -7.52
N GLY A 14 11.10 2.86 -8.22
CA GLY A 14 10.96 1.41 -8.10
C GLY A 14 11.26 0.86 -6.70
N LEU A 15 12.24 1.43 -6.00
CA LEU A 15 12.59 1.07 -4.62
C LEU A 15 11.49 1.48 -3.65
N ILE A 16 11.00 2.72 -3.75
CA ILE A 16 9.88 3.23 -2.95
C ILE A 16 8.64 2.36 -3.16
N ALA A 17 8.25 2.03 -4.39
CA ALA A 17 7.16 1.09 -4.64
C ALA A 17 7.39 -0.30 -4.02
N GLY A 18 8.64 -0.80 -4.06
CA GLY A 18 8.99 -2.08 -3.45
C GLY A 18 8.78 -2.08 -1.94
N ILE A 19 9.34 -1.08 -1.25
CA ILE A 19 9.23 -0.92 0.21
C ILE A 19 7.75 -0.68 0.60
N THR A 20 7.06 0.22 -0.09
CA THR A 20 5.64 0.52 0.17
C THR A 20 4.76 -0.72 0.02
N PHE A 21 4.97 -1.52 -1.02
CA PHE A 21 4.19 -2.74 -1.20
C PHE A 21 4.54 -3.79 -0.13
N GLN A 22 5.82 -4.08 0.07
CA GLN A 22 6.29 -5.16 0.95
C GLN A 22 5.95 -4.92 2.42
N PHE A 23 6.04 -3.67 2.89
CA PHE A 23 5.84 -3.34 4.30
C PHE A 23 4.49 -2.65 4.57
N SER A 24 3.56 -2.66 3.61
CA SER A 24 2.22 -2.12 3.83
C SER A 24 1.51 -2.83 4.98
N GLY A 25 0.51 -2.17 5.55
CA GLY A 25 -0.37 -2.74 6.58
C GLY A 25 -0.94 -4.10 6.16
N PHE A 26 -1.39 -4.23 4.91
CA PHE A 26 -1.92 -5.49 4.41
C PHE A 26 -0.88 -6.61 4.43
N MET A 27 0.34 -6.35 3.95
CA MET A 27 1.40 -7.35 3.90
C MET A 27 1.98 -7.64 5.29
N VAL A 28 2.11 -6.67 6.18
CA VAL A 28 2.62 -6.94 7.53
C VAL A 28 1.58 -7.70 8.36
N VAL A 29 0.34 -7.21 8.37
CA VAL A 29 -0.72 -7.78 9.21
C VAL A 29 -1.10 -9.18 8.76
N SER A 30 -1.25 -9.43 7.46
CA SER A 30 -1.68 -10.75 6.97
C SER A 30 -0.59 -11.81 7.14
N SER A 31 0.66 -11.43 7.47
CA SER A 31 1.80 -12.35 7.48
C SER A 31 1.77 -13.35 8.62
N VAL A 32 1.22 -12.91 9.75
CA VAL A 32 1.18 -13.69 10.98
C VAL A 32 0.00 -14.69 10.96
N PRO A 33 -1.25 -14.28 10.70
CA PRO A 33 -2.37 -15.21 10.71
C PRO A 33 -2.47 -16.03 9.42
N HIS A 34 -2.05 -15.50 8.27
CA HIS A 34 -2.36 -16.07 6.96
C HIS A 34 -1.19 -15.96 5.95
N PRO A 35 -0.09 -16.73 6.15
CA PRO A 35 1.08 -16.66 5.27
C PRO A 35 0.77 -16.96 3.79
N MET A 36 -0.25 -17.78 3.51
CA MET A 36 -0.71 -18.07 2.15
C MET A 36 -1.22 -16.83 1.41
N ILE A 37 -1.84 -15.87 2.10
CA ILE A 37 -2.35 -14.63 1.50
C ILE A 37 -1.19 -13.81 0.92
N ILE A 38 -0.08 -13.72 1.65
CA ILE A 38 1.10 -12.96 1.22
C ILE A 38 1.86 -13.69 0.13
N ALA A 39 2.03 -15.00 0.29
CA ALA A 39 2.64 -15.83 -0.75
C ALA A 39 1.91 -15.62 -2.08
N ALA A 40 0.58 -15.59 -2.04
CA ALA A 40 -0.27 -15.31 -3.19
C ALA A 40 -0.11 -13.85 -3.68
N ALA A 41 -0.27 -12.87 -2.80
CA ALA A 41 -0.31 -11.44 -3.15
C ALA A 41 1.01 -10.94 -3.77
N SER A 42 2.14 -11.53 -3.36
CA SER A 42 3.48 -11.18 -3.81
C SER A 42 3.70 -11.38 -5.32
N TRP A 43 2.92 -12.25 -5.96
CA TRP A 43 3.04 -12.54 -7.40
C TRP A 43 2.39 -11.49 -8.30
N LEU A 44 1.40 -10.73 -7.80
CA LEU A 44 0.62 -9.80 -8.63
C LEU A 44 1.51 -8.78 -9.37
N PRO A 45 2.45 -8.06 -8.73
CA PRO A 45 3.32 -7.12 -9.45
C PRO A 45 4.13 -7.80 -10.56
N PHE A 46 4.58 -9.03 -10.34
CA PHE A 46 5.32 -9.79 -11.35
C PHE A 46 4.43 -10.17 -12.54
N ILE A 47 3.22 -10.66 -12.29
CA ILE A 47 2.25 -11.00 -13.33
C ILE A 47 1.92 -9.76 -14.18
N LEU A 48 1.66 -8.61 -13.55
CA LEU A 48 1.43 -7.35 -14.28
C LEU A 48 2.64 -6.88 -15.08
N ALA A 49 3.86 -7.15 -14.59
CA ALA A 49 5.07 -6.88 -15.34
C ALA A 49 5.14 -7.73 -16.62
N MET A 50 4.77 -9.01 -16.54
CA MET A 50 4.72 -9.88 -17.72
C MET A 50 3.64 -9.42 -18.71
N VAL A 51 2.45 -9.03 -18.22
CA VAL A 51 1.41 -8.41 -19.07
C VAL A 51 1.96 -7.19 -19.82
N GLU A 52 2.64 -6.28 -19.12
CA GLU A 52 3.19 -5.08 -19.76
C GLU A 52 4.28 -5.43 -20.80
N LEU A 53 5.14 -6.42 -20.53
CA LEU A 53 6.15 -6.88 -21.48
C LEU A 53 5.55 -7.54 -22.72
N ILE A 54 4.46 -8.31 -22.58
CA ILE A 54 3.72 -8.92 -23.70
C ILE A 54 3.05 -7.83 -24.55
N VAL A 55 2.36 -6.87 -23.92
CA VAL A 55 1.66 -5.79 -24.63
C VAL A 55 2.64 -4.90 -25.41
N GLN A 56 3.77 -4.57 -24.78
CA GLN A 56 4.85 -3.80 -25.42
C GLN A 56 5.69 -4.63 -26.40
N GLN A 57 5.55 -5.95 -26.41
CA GLN A 57 6.38 -6.89 -27.18
C GLN A 57 7.88 -6.64 -26.99
N ARG A 58 8.31 -6.37 -25.74
CA ARG A 58 9.72 -6.03 -25.48
C ARG A 58 10.64 -7.19 -25.88
N PRO A 59 11.79 -6.93 -26.51
CA PRO A 59 12.78 -7.96 -26.78
C PRO A 59 13.25 -8.65 -25.49
N ALA A 60 13.27 -9.98 -25.49
CA ALA A 60 13.85 -10.77 -24.39
C ALA A 60 15.37 -10.91 -24.56
N LEU A 61 15.81 -11.21 -25.79
CA LEU A 61 17.22 -11.30 -26.20
C LEU A 61 17.38 -10.59 -27.55
N GLY A 62 18.47 -9.85 -27.71
CA GLY A 62 18.74 -9.07 -28.92
C GLY A 62 17.74 -7.93 -29.15
N ARG A 63 17.36 -7.70 -30.42
CA ARG A 63 16.52 -6.56 -30.83
C ARG A 63 15.14 -6.95 -31.36
N ARG A 64 14.80 -8.24 -31.40
CA ARG A 64 13.53 -8.73 -31.98
C ARG A 64 12.40 -8.66 -30.95
N PRO A 65 11.18 -8.22 -31.33
CA PRO A 65 10.05 -8.21 -30.42
C PRO A 65 9.70 -9.63 -29.96
N ALA A 66 9.50 -9.80 -28.65
CA ALA A 66 9.23 -11.10 -28.04
C ALA A 66 7.94 -11.07 -27.22
N THR A 67 7.20 -12.17 -27.24
CA THR A 67 5.95 -12.36 -26.47
C THR A 67 5.94 -13.71 -25.76
N LEU A 68 6.41 -14.77 -26.43
CA LEU A 68 6.46 -16.13 -25.87
C LEU A 68 7.19 -16.21 -24.52
N PRO A 69 8.43 -15.71 -24.34
CA PRO A 69 9.13 -15.84 -23.05
C PRO A 69 8.37 -15.18 -21.90
N TRP A 70 7.78 -14.02 -22.16
CA TRP A 70 7.00 -13.28 -21.18
C TRP A 70 5.68 -13.96 -20.85
N ALA A 71 5.02 -14.58 -21.85
CA ALA A 71 3.82 -15.38 -21.64
C ALA A 71 4.11 -16.64 -20.81
N LEU A 72 5.23 -17.33 -21.06
CA LEU A 72 5.64 -18.49 -20.25
C LEU A 72 5.97 -18.10 -18.82
N LEU A 73 6.74 -17.03 -18.61
CA LEU A 73 7.04 -16.52 -17.27
C LEU A 73 5.80 -16.02 -16.54
N GLY A 74 4.88 -15.36 -17.26
CA GLY A 74 3.60 -14.92 -16.71
C GLY A 74 2.70 -16.09 -16.32
N ALA A 75 2.65 -17.14 -17.14
CA ALA A 75 1.92 -18.37 -16.85
C ALA A 75 2.49 -19.08 -15.63
N LEU A 76 3.83 -19.18 -15.52
CA LEU A 76 4.50 -19.72 -14.34
C LEU A 76 4.17 -18.91 -13.09
N GLY A 77 4.23 -17.57 -13.16
CA GLY A 77 3.87 -16.70 -12.04
C GLY A 77 2.41 -16.86 -11.61
N LEU A 78 1.49 -17.00 -12.56
CA LEU A 78 0.08 -17.24 -12.28
C LEU A 78 -0.16 -18.64 -11.70
N GLY A 79 0.51 -19.67 -12.22
CA GLY A 79 0.47 -21.03 -11.68
C GLY A 79 1.00 -21.09 -10.25
N CYS A 80 2.20 -20.54 -9.99
CA CYS A 80 2.77 -20.44 -8.64
C CYS A 80 1.88 -19.67 -7.68
N HIS A 81 1.24 -18.59 -8.15
CA HIS A 81 0.24 -17.87 -7.37
C HIS A 81 -0.94 -18.77 -6.98
N MET A 82 -1.52 -19.51 -7.93
CA MET A 82 -2.64 -20.41 -7.64
C MET A 82 -2.25 -21.54 -6.67
N LEU A 83 -1.03 -22.07 -6.80
CA LEU A 83 -0.52 -23.13 -5.93
C LEU A 83 -0.36 -22.72 -4.44
N THR A 84 -0.54 -21.44 -4.12
CA THR A 84 -0.57 -20.97 -2.73
C THR A 84 -1.86 -21.34 -1.99
N GLY A 85 -2.92 -21.73 -2.71
CA GLY A 85 -4.16 -22.24 -2.13
C GLY A 85 -5.13 -21.20 -1.58
N HIS A 86 -5.03 -19.93 -2.00
CA HIS A 86 -5.95 -18.88 -1.53
C HIS A 86 -6.84 -18.35 -2.66
N VAL A 87 -8.01 -18.96 -2.82
CA VAL A 87 -8.99 -18.75 -3.92
C VAL A 87 -9.36 -17.30 -4.11
N GLU A 88 -9.66 -16.60 -3.01
CA GLU A 88 -10.10 -15.21 -3.09
C GLU A 88 -9.01 -14.29 -3.64
N ASN A 89 -7.74 -14.58 -3.33
CA ASN A 89 -6.63 -13.82 -3.85
C ASN A 89 -6.38 -14.13 -5.32
N THR A 90 -6.60 -15.38 -5.75
CA THR A 90 -6.67 -15.72 -7.19
C THR A 90 -7.67 -14.86 -7.91
N TYR A 91 -8.84 -14.64 -7.33
CA TYR A 91 -9.81 -13.74 -7.94
C TYR A 91 -9.33 -12.29 -8.03
N PHE A 92 -8.76 -11.72 -6.97
CA PHE A 92 -8.20 -10.37 -7.02
C PHE A 92 -7.10 -10.25 -8.08
N VAL A 93 -6.20 -11.24 -8.15
CA VAL A 93 -5.12 -11.27 -9.12
C VAL A 93 -5.65 -11.36 -10.55
N LEU A 94 -6.61 -12.24 -10.82
CA LEU A 94 -7.21 -12.38 -12.15
C LEU A 94 -7.98 -11.12 -12.57
N LEU A 95 -8.78 -10.53 -11.67
CA LEU A 95 -9.53 -9.30 -11.94
C LEU A 95 -8.59 -8.12 -12.24
N VAL A 96 -7.61 -7.88 -11.38
CA VAL A 96 -6.66 -6.77 -11.57
C VAL A 96 -5.82 -7.00 -12.83
N THR A 97 -5.37 -8.23 -13.08
CA THR A 97 -4.58 -8.59 -14.27
C THR A 97 -5.40 -8.42 -15.55
N GLY A 98 -6.65 -8.91 -15.57
CA GLY A 98 -7.56 -8.77 -16.70
C GLY A 98 -7.92 -7.31 -16.98
N ALA A 99 -8.28 -6.55 -15.94
CA ALA A 99 -8.57 -5.12 -16.05
C ALA A 99 -7.35 -4.33 -16.56
N TYR A 100 -6.15 -4.64 -16.04
CA TYR A 100 -4.92 -4.01 -16.49
C TYR A 100 -4.58 -4.36 -17.94
N ALA A 101 -4.65 -5.64 -18.31
CA ALA A 101 -4.41 -6.10 -19.67
C ALA A 101 -5.35 -5.41 -20.67
N LEU A 102 -6.65 -5.37 -20.37
CA LEU A 102 -7.64 -4.69 -21.18
C LEU A 102 -7.35 -3.19 -21.29
N TRP A 103 -7.08 -2.51 -20.17
CA TRP A 103 -6.71 -1.10 -20.14
C TRP A 103 -5.48 -0.80 -21.02
N ARG A 104 -4.47 -1.67 -20.98
CA ARG A 104 -3.23 -1.52 -21.76
C ARG A 104 -3.44 -1.78 -23.24
N LEU A 105 -4.25 -2.76 -23.62
CA LEU A 105 -4.63 -3.01 -25.02
C LEU A 105 -5.43 -1.81 -25.59
N ILE A 106 -6.41 -1.29 -24.85
CA ILE A 106 -7.18 -0.10 -25.23
C ILE A 106 -6.26 1.11 -25.40
N SER A 107 -5.40 1.36 -24.40
CA SER A 107 -4.43 2.46 -24.41
C SER A 107 -3.47 2.40 -25.59
N LYS A 108 -2.93 1.20 -25.89
CA LYS A 108 -2.04 0.99 -27.04
C LYS A 108 -2.78 1.30 -28.34
N SER A 109 -4.01 0.79 -28.48
CA SER A 109 -4.84 1.06 -29.65
C SER A 109 -5.10 2.56 -29.84
N ALA A 110 -5.33 3.31 -28.75
CA ALA A 110 -5.67 4.72 -28.79
C ALA A 110 -4.49 5.59 -29.24
N ASN A 111 -3.26 5.18 -28.90
CA ASN A 111 -2.04 5.92 -29.25
C ASN A 111 -1.61 5.69 -30.72
N GLU A 112 -2.03 4.58 -31.34
CA GLU A 112 -1.82 4.29 -32.77
C GLU A 112 -2.74 5.12 -33.71
N ARG A 113 -3.70 5.90 -33.17
CA ARG A 113 -4.69 6.68 -33.94
C ARG A 113 -4.13 7.87 -34.76
N VAL A 114 -2.83 8.18 -34.68
CA VAL A 114 -2.27 9.44 -35.20
C VAL A 114 -1.62 9.30 -36.59
N GLY A 115 -1.69 8.15 -37.25
CA GLY A 115 -1.15 7.99 -38.61
C GLY A 115 -1.90 6.98 -39.47
N GLU A 116 -2.48 7.48 -40.57
CA GLU A 116 -2.94 6.77 -41.79
C GLU A 116 -4.31 6.06 -41.82
N LEU A 117 -4.95 6.20 -42.99
CA LEU A 117 -6.31 5.77 -43.38
C LEU A 117 -6.45 4.25 -43.62
N ASP A 118 -5.37 3.47 -43.59
CA ASP A 118 -5.37 1.98 -43.66
C ASP A 118 -5.56 1.31 -42.27
N GLY A 119 -6.01 2.09 -41.28
CA GLY A 119 -5.73 1.88 -39.86
C GLY A 119 -6.43 0.71 -39.17
N VAL A 120 -7.51 0.13 -39.70
CA VAL A 120 -8.26 -0.91 -38.96
C VAL A 120 -7.56 -2.27 -39.02
N SER A 121 -7.16 -2.74 -40.21
CA SER A 121 -6.51 -4.05 -40.38
C SER A 121 -5.13 -4.12 -39.74
N ARG A 122 -4.32 -3.05 -39.81
CA ARG A 122 -3.01 -2.97 -39.11
C ARG A 122 -3.18 -2.96 -37.59
N ARG A 123 -4.21 -2.29 -37.07
CA ARG A 123 -4.50 -2.20 -35.63
C ARG A 123 -4.98 -3.52 -35.04
N VAL A 124 -5.90 -4.20 -35.73
CA VAL A 124 -6.33 -5.56 -35.34
C VAL A 124 -5.13 -6.49 -35.34
N ARG A 125 -4.27 -6.44 -36.37
CA ARG A 125 -3.06 -7.28 -36.46
C ARG A 125 -2.01 -6.94 -35.37
N GLY A 126 -1.87 -5.67 -35.00
CA GLY A 126 -0.95 -5.19 -33.95
C GLY A 126 -1.38 -5.55 -32.52
N LEU A 127 -2.68 -5.72 -32.29
CA LEU A 127 -3.27 -6.12 -31.00
C LEU A 127 -3.55 -7.63 -30.90
N ALA A 128 -3.81 -8.31 -32.02
CA ALA A 128 -4.12 -9.73 -32.05
C ALA A 128 -3.00 -10.56 -31.41
N ARG A 129 -1.73 -10.26 -31.74
CA ARG A 129 -0.60 -11.00 -31.17
C ARG A 129 -0.48 -10.83 -29.65
N PRO A 130 -0.43 -9.61 -29.07
CA PRO A 130 -0.47 -9.45 -27.61
C PRO A 130 -1.70 -10.08 -26.96
N ALA A 131 -2.90 -9.89 -27.52
CA ALA A 131 -4.13 -10.46 -26.98
C ALA A 131 -4.08 -11.99 -26.94
N PHE A 132 -3.65 -12.62 -28.04
CA PHE A 132 -3.44 -14.06 -28.11
C PHE A 132 -2.47 -14.55 -27.03
N TRP A 133 -1.30 -13.92 -26.89
CA TRP A 133 -0.31 -14.34 -25.89
C TRP A 133 -0.75 -14.10 -24.44
N LEU A 134 -1.60 -13.09 -24.19
CA LEU A 134 -2.23 -12.89 -22.87
C LEU A 134 -3.24 -14.01 -22.55
N VAL A 135 -4.02 -14.44 -23.54
CA VAL A 135 -4.92 -15.59 -23.39
C VAL A 135 -4.13 -16.88 -23.16
N VAL A 136 -3.06 -17.11 -23.93
CA VAL A 136 -2.16 -18.26 -23.74
C VAL A 136 -1.54 -18.24 -22.33
N MET A 137 -1.06 -17.09 -21.87
CA MET A 137 -0.53 -16.91 -20.51
C MET A 137 -1.57 -17.30 -19.44
N LEU A 138 -2.82 -16.84 -19.61
CA LEU A 138 -3.92 -17.16 -18.70
C LEU A 138 -4.22 -18.66 -18.70
N VAL A 139 -4.43 -19.27 -19.87
CA VAL A 139 -4.78 -20.69 -20.00
C VAL A 139 -3.68 -21.58 -19.42
N LEU A 140 -2.42 -21.31 -19.73
CA LEU A 140 -1.29 -22.08 -19.20
C LEU A 140 -1.16 -21.91 -17.68
N GLY A 141 -1.33 -20.70 -17.15
CA GLY A 141 -1.28 -20.47 -15.70
C GLY A 141 -2.41 -21.18 -14.96
N LEU A 142 -3.64 -21.13 -15.50
CA LEU A 142 -4.78 -21.88 -14.96
C LEU A 142 -4.54 -23.40 -15.01
N ALA A 143 -3.98 -23.91 -16.10
CA ALA A 143 -3.64 -25.33 -16.24
C ALA A 143 -2.58 -25.78 -15.22
N LEU A 144 -1.56 -24.95 -14.95
CA LEU A 144 -0.56 -25.23 -13.91
C LEU A 144 -1.17 -25.25 -12.50
N GLY A 145 -2.14 -24.37 -12.22
CA GLY A 145 -2.86 -24.33 -10.94
C GLY A 145 -4.00 -25.35 -10.81
N ALA A 146 -4.38 -26.02 -11.90
CA ALA A 146 -5.55 -26.89 -11.95
C ALA A 146 -5.46 -28.09 -10.97
N VAL A 147 -4.25 -28.59 -10.73
CA VAL A 147 -3.99 -29.70 -9.78
C VAL A 147 -4.54 -29.40 -8.38
N GLN A 148 -4.58 -28.13 -7.98
CA GLN A 148 -5.14 -27.70 -6.70
C GLN A 148 -6.56 -27.15 -6.82
N PHE A 149 -6.86 -26.43 -7.90
CA PHE A 149 -8.15 -25.73 -8.05
C PHE A 149 -9.30 -26.62 -8.49
N VAL A 150 -9.05 -27.70 -9.24
CA VAL A 150 -10.11 -28.63 -9.65
C VAL A 150 -10.70 -29.36 -8.43
N PRO A 151 -9.90 -30.01 -7.54
CA PRO A 151 -10.45 -30.66 -6.35
C PRO A 151 -11.13 -29.66 -5.40
N LEU A 152 -10.56 -28.46 -5.27
CA LEU A 152 -11.15 -27.37 -4.50
C LEU A 152 -12.53 -26.98 -5.04
N TYR A 153 -12.67 -26.82 -6.36
CA TYR A 153 -13.93 -26.46 -7.00
C TYR A 153 -15.01 -27.53 -6.73
N GLU A 154 -14.66 -28.80 -6.85
CA GLU A 154 -15.57 -29.93 -6.53
C GLU A 154 -16.14 -29.80 -5.12
N VAL A 155 -15.28 -29.57 -4.11
CA VAL A 155 -15.71 -29.43 -2.71
C VAL A 155 -16.45 -28.11 -2.45
N ALA A 156 -16.03 -27.01 -3.10
CA ALA A 156 -16.64 -25.70 -2.92
C ALA A 156 -18.11 -25.66 -3.36
N THR A 157 -18.48 -26.43 -4.39
CA THR A 157 -19.88 -26.54 -4.85
C THR A 157 -20.79 -27.26 -3.85
N THR A 158 -20.22 -28.04 -2.92
CA THR A 158 -20.96 -28.70 -1.83
C THR A 158 -20.93 -27.91 -0.52
N SER A 159 -20.36 -26.70 -0.52
CA SER A 159 -20.21 -25.87 0.67
C SER A 159 -21.54 -25.23 1.09
N PHE A 160 -21.77 -25.16 2.41
CA PHE A 160 -22.86 -24.39 3.02
C PHE A 160 -22.83 -22.89 2.68
N ARG A 161 -21.72 -22.39 2.12
CA ARG A 161 -21.56 -20.99 1.69
C ARG A 161 -22.27 -20.66 0.38
N THR A 162 -22.97 -21.63 -0.22
CA THR A 162 -23.72 -21.47 -1.48
C THR A 162 -25.22 -21.68 -1.27
N GLY A 163 -26.03 -21.24 -2.24
CA GLY A 163 -27.48 -21.44 -2.22
C GLY A 163 -28.21 -20.53 -1.20
N GLU A 164 -29.31 -21.01 -0.64
CA GLU A 164 -30.20 -20.23 0.24
C GLU A 164 -29.53 -19.77 1.55
N ALA A 165 -28.42 -20.40 1.96
CA ALA A 165 -27.64 -20.04 3.13
C ALA A 165 -26.50 -19.03 2.84
N ALA A 166 -26.33 -18.61 1.58
CA ALA A 166 -25.33 -17.60 1.21
C ALA A 166 -25.66 -16.23 1.84
N ALA A 167 -24.62 -15.49 2.24
CA ALA A 167 -24.83 -14.19 2.85
C ALA A 167 -25.35 -13.19 1.81
N SER A 168 -26.40 -12.44 2.15
CA SER A 168 -26.94 -11.43 1.26
C SER A 168 -25.94 -10.29 1.04
N LEU A 169 -26.04 -9.57 -0.08
CA LEU A 169 -25.21 -8.39 -0.35
C LEU A 169 -25.24 -7.41 0.84
N GLN A 170 -26.41 -7.18 1.44
CA GLN A 170 -26.54 -6.28 2.59
C GLN A 170 -25.76 -6.77 3.81
N GLN A 171 -25.74 -8.08 4.08
CA GLN A 171 -24.93 -8.67 5.15
C GLN A 171 -23.44 -8.50 4.85
N VAL A 172 -23.01 -8.77 3.62
CA VAL A 172 -21.61 -8.61 3.19
C VAL A 172 -21.13 -7.17 3.29
N LEU A 173 -21.94 -6.20 2.87
CA LEU A 173 -21.64 -4.78 3.04
C LEU A 173 -21.55 -4.37 4.52
N GLY A 174 -22.31 -5.03 5.40
CA GLY A 174 -22.22 -4.85 6.85
C GLY A 174 -20.87 -5.26 7.46
N TRP A 175 -20.09 -6.09 6.76
CA TRP A 175 -18.73 -6.52 7.18
C TRP A 175 -17.61 -5.64 6.60
N ALA A 176 -17.95 -4.63 5.80
CA ALA A 176 -16.99 -3.67 5.27
C ALA A 176 -16.39 -2.76 6.37
N TYR A 177 -15.45 -1.89 5.99
CA TYR A 177 -14.89 -0.92 6.94
C TYR A 177 -15.98 0.05 7.42
N PRO A 178 -16.16 0.23 8.74
CA PRO A 178 -16.91 1.37 9.23
C PRO A 178 -16.14 2.66 8.91
N PRO A 179 -16.84 3.80 8.72
CA PRO A 179 -16.18 5.07 8.38
C PRO A 179 -15.06 5.50 9.32
N ARG A 180 -15.19 5.17 10.63
CA ARG A 180 -14.16 5.43 11.64
C ARG A 180 -12.79 4.80 11.34
N ARG A 181 -12.73 3.77 10.49
CA ARG A 181 -11.46 3.16 10.05
C ARG A 181 -10.63 4.05 9.15
N LEU A 182 -11.16 5.14 8.60
CA LEU A 182 -10.36 6.07 7.80
C LEU A 182 -9.12 6.58 8.57
N ILE A 183 -9.21 6.68 9.91
CA ILE A 183 -8.10 7.10 10.75
C ILE A 183 -6.88 6.17 10.66
N THR A 184 -7.05 4.87 10.36
CA THR A 184 -5.93 3.92 10.30
C THR A 184 -5.05 4.06 9.05
N PHE A 185 -5.48 4.85 8.07
CA PHE A 185 -4.63 5.26 6.96
C PHE A 185 -3.53 6.25 7.40
N GLY A 186 -3.75 6.97 8.51
CA GLY A 186 -2.78 7.88 9.11
C GLY A 186 -2.18 7.37 10.43
N ILE A 187 -3.03 6.85 11.31
CA ILE A 187 -2.67 6.37 12.66
C ILE A 187 -3.03 4.88 12.74
N PRO A 188 -2.14 3.98 12.28
CA PRO A 188 -2.51 2.58 12.03
C PRO A 188 -2.90 1.79 13.28
N ASN A 189 -2.38 2.21 14.44
CA ASN A 189 -2.57 1.58 15.75
C ASN A 189 -3.64 2.26 16.63
N PHE A 190 -4.45 3.16 16.06
CA PHE A 190 -5.51 3.86 16.77
C PHE A 190 -6.53 2.91 17.42
N PHE A 191 -6.78 1.74 16.80
CA PHE A 191 -7.69 0.74 17.37
C PHE A 191 -6.97 -0.32 18.21
N GLY A 192 -5.72 -0.07 18.63
CA GLY A 192 -4.91 -1.08 19.28
C GLY A 192 -4.11 -1.96 18.30
N ASN A 193 -3.24 -2.79 18.87
CA ASN A 193 -2.53 -3.90 18.24
C ASN A 193 -2.52 -5.08 19.23
N PRO A 194 -2.92 -6.30 18.83
CA PRO A 194 -2.94 -7.45 19.73
C PRO A 194 -1.56 -7.86 20.24
N ALA A 195 -0.47 -7.42 19.60
CA ALA A 195 0.90 -7.61 20.08
C ALA A 195 1.35 -6.55 21.12
N HIS A 196 0.49 -5.58 21.48
CA HIS A 196 0.77 -4.62 22.54
C HIS A 196 0.26 -5.13 23.89
N HIS A 197 1.18 -5.58 24.73
CA HIS A 197 0.89 -6.12 26.06
C HIS A 197 0.97 -5.07 27.19
N GLY A 198 1.19 -3.80 26.83
CA GLY A 198 1.28 -2.68 27.78
C GLY A 198 1.43 -1.33 27.08
N TYR A 199 1.37 -0.27 27.88
CA TYR A 199 1.46 1.11 27.41
C TYR A 199 2.26 1.97 28.41
N PHE A 200 2.81 3.07 27.93
CA PHE A 200 3.47 4.05 28.79
C PHE A 200 2.44 5.05 29.29
N ASP A 201 2.16 5.05 30.59
CA ASP A 201 1.22 5.95 31.23
C ASP A 201 1.85 7.33 31.45
N LEU A 202 1.26 8.36 30.82
CA LEU A 202 1.76 9.73 30.85
C LEU A 202 1.42 10.50 32.13
N PHE A 203 0.57 9.95 32.98
CA PHE A 203 0.18 10.54 34.25
C PHE A 203 1.06 10.03 35.38
N THR A 204 1.36 8.73 35.36
CA THR A 204 2.23 8.10 36.37
C THR A 204 3.69 7.97 35.94
N TRP A 205 4.01 8.20 34.67
CA TRP A 205 5.35 8.03 34.08
C TRP A 205 5.90 6.60 34.22
N ARG A 206 5.01 5.61 34.13
CA ARG A 206 5.35 4.19 34.28
C ARG A 206 4.86 3.39 33.08
N TRP A 207 5.56 2.30 32.79
CA TRP A 207 5.03 1.26 31.91
C TRP A 207 3.98 0.47 32.67
N THR A 208 2.76 0.47 32.13
CA THR A 208 1.60 -0.19 32.72
C THR A 208 1.18 -1.35 31.83
N PRO A 209 0.94 -2.55 32.40
CA PRO A 209 0.46 -3.69 31.63
C PRO A 209 -0.95 -3.43 31.06
N ALA A 210 -1.25 -4.06 29.93
CA ALA A 210 -2.59 -4.04 29.35
C ALA A 210 -3.59 -4.81 30.23
N GLN A 211 -4.90 -4.66 29.94
CA GLN A 211 -5.90 -5.49 30.59
C GLN A 211 -5.70 -6.97 30.24
N THR A 212 -6.00 -7.83 31.21
CA THR A 212 -5.96 -9.28 31.04
C THR A 212 -7.35 -9.81 30.73
N PHE A 213 -7.49 -10.45 29.58
CA PHE A 213 -8.68 -11.15 29.12
C PHE A 213 -8.47 -12.67 29.27
N PRO A 214 -9.55 -13.48 29.20
CA PRO A 214 -9.44 -14.95 29.28
C PRO A 214 -8.48 -15.57 28.25
N ASP A 215 -8.31 -14.91 27.10
CA ASP A 215 -7.48 -15.38 25.97
C ASP A 215 -6.10 -14.71 25.89
N GLY A 216 -5.79 -13.75 26.78
CA GLY A 216 -4.48 -13.13 26.86
C GLY A 216 -4.52 -11.68 27.36
N GLN A 217 -3.34 -11.05 27.43
CA GLN A 217 -3.19 -9.65 27.80
C GLN A 217 -2.83 -8.84 26.56
N TYR A 218 -3.67 -7.92 26.10
CA TYR A 218 -3.43 -7.15 24.88
C TYR A 218 -4.24 -5.85 24.83
N ILE A 219 -3.91 -4.99 23.86
CA ILE A 219 -4.67 -3.77 23.55
C ILE A 219 -5.15 -3.86 22.10
N ASP A 220 -6.34 -4.38 21.85
CA ASP A 220 -6.98 -4.37 20.53
C ASP A 220 -8.49 -4.24 20.69
N TRP A 221 -9.06 -3.26 20.01
CA TRP A 221 -10.49 -3.01 19.96
C TRP A 221 -10.98 -2.73 18.53
N GLY A 222 -10.09 -2.96 17.55
CA GLY A 222 -10.37 -2.79 16.13
C GLY A 222 -11.13 -3.98 15.55
N MET A 223 -12.03 -3.73 14.61
CA MET A 223 -12.63 -4.82 13.83
C MET A 223 -11.66 -5.22 12.73
N LYS A 224 -11.05 -6.42 12.74
CA LYS A 224 -10.22 -6.95 11.64
C LYS A 224 -8.97 -6.11 11.29
N ASN A 225 -8.43 -5.29 12.20
CA ASN A 225 -7.27 -4.42 11.91
C ASN A 225 -5.97 -5.21 11.84
N TYR A 226 -5.85 -6.19 12.73
CA TYR A 226 -4.71 -7.10 12.85
C TYR A 226 -5.03 -8.55 12.44
N VAL A 227 -5.99 -8.70 11.52
CA VAL A 227 -6.31 -9.98 10.87
C VAL A 227 -5.86 -9.93 9.41
N GLU A 228 -6.55 -9.16 8.59
CA GLU A 228 -6.23 -8.98 7.15
C GLU A 228 -6.57 -7.57 6.64
N GLY A 229 -7.20 -6.74 7.48
CA GLY A 229 -7.66 -5.40 7.12
C GLY A 229 -6.66 -4.31 7.48
N GLY A 230 -5.36 -4.56 7.37
CA GLY A 230 -4.33 -3.56 7.59
C GLY A 230 -4.32 -2.53 6.44
N ALA A 231 -4.74 -1.30 6.71
CA ALA A 231 -4.93 -0.27 5.68
C ALA A 231 -3.76 0.71 5.52
N TYR A 232 -2.71 0.56 6.32
CA TYR A 232 -1.62 1.54 6.36
C TYR A 232 -0.71 1.46 5.13
N LEU A 233 -0.50 2.58 4.45
CA LEU A 233 0.27 2.64 3.21
C LEU A 233 1.51 3.55 3.32
N GLY A 234 1.76 4.10 4.51
CA GLY A 234 2.79 5.10 4.79
C GLY A 234 2.36 6.51 4.36
N LEU A 235 2.76 7.53 5.13
CA LEU A 235 2.36 8.91 4.85
C LEU A 235 3.06 9.46 3.60
N LEU A 236 4.37 9.24 3.48
CA LEU A 236 5.13 9.70 2.32
C LEU A 236 4.61 9.10 0.98
N PRO A 237 4.33 7.78 0.87
CA PRO A 237 3.73 7.21 -0.33
C PRO A 237 2.37 7.80 -0.68
N LEU A 238 1.50 8.09 0.30
CA LEU A 238 0.20 8.74 0.05
C LEU A 238 0.38 10.13 -0.57
N PHE A 239 1.31 10.94 -0.04
CA PHE A 239 1.62 12.26 -0.61
C PHE A 239 2.26 12.15 -2.00
N LEU A 240 3.16 11.19 -2.23
CA LEU A 240 3.74 10.95 -3.55
C LEU A 240 2.68 10.48 -4.56
N ALA A 241 1.75 9.63 -4.15
CA ALA A 241 0.63 9.20 -4.98
C ALA A 241 -0.27 10.40 -5.34
N ALA A 242 -0.59 11.27 -4.38
CA ALA A 242 -1.31 12.51 -4.64
C ALA A 242 -0.57 13.43 -5.62
N ILE A 243 0.76 13.57 -5.49
CA ILE A 243 1.60 14.31 -6.45
C ILE A 243 1.46 13.72 -7.86
N ALA A 244 1.50 12.40 -8.02
CA ALA A 244 1.38 11.75 -9.32
C ALA A 244 0.01 12.03 -9.97
N VAL A 245 -1.07 11.89 -9.20
CA VAL A 245 -2.44 12.10 -9.68
C VAL A 245 -2.69 13.57 -10.02
N LEU A 246 -2.34 14.50 -9.13
CA LEU A 246 -2.54 15.93 -9.33
C LEU A 246 -1.69 16.47 -10.49
N TRP A 247 -0.47 15.95 -10.64
CA TRP A 247 0.37 16.27 -11.80
C TRP A 247 -0.25 15.76 -13.11
N TRP A 248 -0.84 14.56 -13.11
CA TRP A 248 -1.52 14.02 -14.29
C TRP A 248 -2.83 14.78 -14.61
N LEU A 249 -3.57 15.24 -13.59
CA LEU A 249 -4.79 16.04 -13.75
C LEU A 249 -4.54 17.49 -14.16
N ALA A 250 -3.37 18.05 -13.82
CA ALA A 250 -3.07 19.46 -14.03
C ALA A 250 -3.37 19.98 -15.46
N PRO A 251 -3.02 19.27 -16.56
CA PRO A 251 -3.34 19.72 -17.93
C PRO A 251 -4.82 19.75 -18.27
N TYR A 252 -5.65 18.94 -17.59
CA TYR A 252 -7.10 18.88 -17.81
C TYR A 252 -7.82 20.00 -17.08
N VAL A 253 -7.32 20.38 -15.90
CA VAL A 253 -7.85 21.47 -15.07
C VAL A 253 -7.36 22.84 -15.57
N SER A 254 -6.09 22.94 -16.01
CA SER A 254 -5.48 24.21 -16.45
C SER A 254 -5.86 24.64 -17.87
N ARG A 255 -6.85 24.01 -18.52
CA ARG A 255 -7.42 24.53 -19.78
C ARG A 255 -8.06 25.91 -19.62
N PHE A 256 -8.26 26.38 -18.40
CA PHE A 256 -8.79 27.71 -18.10
C PHE A 256 -7.74 28.80 -17.80
N THR A 257 -6.47 28.48 -17.54
CA THR A 257 -5.45 29.49 -17.19
C THR A 257 -4.05 29.17 -17.75
N SER A 258 -3.76 29.77 -18.91
CA SER A 258 -2.43 30.09 -19.47
C SER A 258 -1.46 28.96 -19.88
N ARG A 259 -0.81 29.22 -21.02
CA ARG A 259 0.22 28.43 -21.70
C ARG A 259 1.51 28.37 -20.86
N VAL A 260 1.59 27.46 -19.89
CA VAL A 260 2.90 27.10 -19.28
C VAL A 260 3.50 25.93 -20.05
N SER A 261 4.77 26.12 -20.44
CA SER A 261 5.61 25.26 -21.29
C SER A 261 5.38 23.74 -21.08
N ARG A 262 4.90 23.11 -22.15
CA ARG A 262 4.58 21.68 -22.27
C ARG A 262 5.85 20.84 -22.40
N SER A 263 6.49 20.52 -21.27
CA SER A 263 7.42 19.38 -21.22
C SER A 263 6.62 18.11 -20.92
N THR A 264 5.99 17.60 -21.97
CA THR A 264 5.15 16.41 -21.94
C THR A 264 6.01 15.17 -21.64
N PHE A 265 5.60 14.42 -20.62
CA PHE A 265 6.16 13.13 -20.22
C PHE A 265 6.36 12.20 -21.43
N HIS A 266 7.60 11.97 -21.89
CA HIS A 266 7.89 11.14 -23.07
C HIS A 266 8.01 9.63 -22.78
N SER A 267 7.90 9.19 -21.52
CA SER A 267 7.67 7.75 -21.29
C SER A 267 6.18 7.47 -21.50
N SER A 268 5.85 6.89 -22.67
CA SER A 268 4.48 6.52 -23.04
C SER A 268 3.76 5.69 -21.95
N SER A 269 4.49 4.97 -21.10
CA SER A 269 3.91 4.10 -20.07
C SER A 269 3.20 4.83 -18.93
N ALA A 270 3.77 5.89 -18.32
CA ALA A 270 3.13 6.48 -17.13
C ALA A 270 1.86 7.28 -17.43
N ARG A 271 1.75 7.87 -18.63
CA ARG A 271 0.51 8.58 -19.05
C ARG A 271 -0.72 7.68 -19.00
N HIS A 272 -0.54 6.38 -19.23
CA HIS A 272 -1.61 5.39 -19.22
C HIS A 272 -1.69 4.63 -17.89
N ALA A 273 -0.57 4.44 -17.20
CA ALA A 273 -0.55 3.70 -15.94
C ALA A 273 -1.16 4.51 -14.78
N ILE A 274 -0.88 5.83 -14.68
CA ILE A 274 -1.42 6.68 -13.62
C ILE A 274 -2.96 6.63 -13.57
N PRO A 275 -3.71 6.88 -14.66
CA PRO A 275 -5.17 6.81 -14.62
C PRO A 275 -5.70 5.42 -14.23
N PHE A 276 -5.07 4.33 -14.70
CA PHE A 276 -5.46 2.98 -14.30
C PHE A 276 -5.35 2.77 -12.79
N PHE A 277 -4.17 3.03 -12.21
CA PHE A 277 -3.97 2.84 -10.77
C PHE A 277 -4.78 3.84 -9.93
N THR A 278 -5.09 5.02 -10.47
CA THR A 278 -6.01 5.97 -9.83
C THR A 278 -7.43 5.41 -9.77
N LEU A 279 -7.95 4.90 -10.89
CA LEU A 279 -9.28 4.29 -10.95
C LEU A 279 -9.35 3.03 -10.09
N LEU A 280 -8.33 2.17 -10.13
CA LEU A 280 -8.25 0.98 -9.29
C LEU A 280 -8.21 1.35 -7.80
N SER A 281 -7.49 2.41 -7.43
CA SER A 281 -7.46 2.92 -6.05
C SER A 281 -8.85 3.39 -5.59
N PHE A 282 -9.57 4.18 -6.40
CA PHE A 282 -10.92 4.64 -6.07
C PHE A 282 -11.92 3.47 -6.01
N PHE A 283 -11.84 2.54 -6.97
CA PHE A 283 -12.67 1.35 -6.97
C PHE A 283 -12.46 0.53 -5.70
N SER A 284 -11.19 0.29 -5.35
CA SER A 284 -10.81 -0.45 -4.15
C SER A 284 -11.31 0.23 -2.88
N LEU A 285 -11.18 1.56 -2.76
CA LEU A 285 -11.72 2.31 -1.63
C LEU A 285 -13.25 2.19 -1.54
N GLY A 286 -13.95 2.26 -2.67
CA GLY A 286 -15.40 2.05 -2.72
C GLY A 286 -15.81 0.66 -2.23
N CYS A 287 -15.05 -0.38 -2.59
CA CYS A 287 -15.28 -1.74 -2.09
C CYS A 287 -14.95 -1.87 -0.59
N ILE A 288 -13.82 -1.35 -0.14
CA ILE A 288 -13.35 -1.45 1.26
C ILE A 288 -14.38 -0.88 2.24
N PHE A 289 -15.01 0.25 1.90
CA PHE A 289 -16.02 0.92 2.73
C PHE A 289 -17.47 0.46 2.44
N GLY A 290 -17.65 -0.62 1.67
CA GLY A 290 -18.96 -1.24 1.48
C GLY A 290 -19.95 -0.37 0.69
N THR A 291 -19.46 0.42 -0.27
CA THR A 291 -20.34 1.17 -1.16
C THR A 291 -21.09 0.21 -2.12
N PRO A 292 -22.20 0.63 -2.75
CA PRO A 292 -22.92 -0.17 -3.74
C PRO A 292 -22.06 -0.64 -4.93
N LEU A 293 -20.88 -0.04 -5.15
CA LEU A 293 -19.92 -0.47 -6.15
C LEU A 293 -19.50 -1.94 -5.98
N TYR A 294 -19.47 -2.46 -4.75
CA TYR A 294 -19.15 -3.86 -4.48
C TYR A 294 -20.17 -4.83 -5.09
N ALA A 295 -21.38 -4.38 -5.44
CA ALA A 295 -22.36 -5.20 -6.15
C ALA A 295 -21.82 -5.73 -7.49
N LEU A 296 -20.95 -4.97 -8.17
CA LEU A 296 -20.29 -5.41 -9.41
C LEU A 296 -19.36 -6.60 -9.17
N VAL A 297 -18.77 -6.68 -7.98
CA VAL A 297 -17.89 -7.78 -7.57
C VAL A 297 -18.74 -8.97 -7.11
N TYR A 298 -19.74 -8.72 -6.27
CA TYR A 298 -20.65 -9.73 -5.74
C TYR A 298 -21.39 -10.49 -6.85
N ALA A 299 -21.75 -9.80 -7.94
CA ALA A 299 -22.44 -10.42 -9.09
C ALA A 299 -21.56 -11.33 -9.95
N LEU A 300 -20.25 -11.40 -9.72
CA LEU A 300 -19.36 -12.27 -10.47
C LEU A 300 -19.56 -13.74 -10.06
N PRO A 301 -19.46 -14.71 -10.99
CA PRO A 301 -19.61 -16.13 -10.67
C PRO A 301 -18.66 -16.56 -9.54
N GLY A 302 -19.21 -17.17 -8.49
CA GLY A 302 -18.46 -17.66 -7.32
C GLY A 302 -18.07 -16.61 -6.28
N PHE A 303 -18.36 -15.32 -6.50
CA PHE A 303 -18.04 -14.24 -5.55
C PHE A 303 -19.08 -14.02 -4.45
N GLU A 304 -20.27 -14.60 -4.58
CA GLU A 304 -21.27 -14.65 -3.50
C GLU A 304 -20.72 -15.33 -2.22
N GLN A 305 -19.72 -16.22 -2.37
CA GLN A 305 -19.01 -16.87 -1.26
C GLN A 305 -17.92 -15.99 -0.63
N SER A 306 -17.58 -14.86 -1.27
CA SER A 306 -16.52 -13.94 -0.84
C SER A 306 -17.08 -12.80 0.02
N HIS A 307 -16.92 -12.97 1.33
CA HIS A 307 -17.55 -12.15 2.37
C HIS A 307 -16.65 -11.01 2.89
N SER A 308 -15.64 -10.59 2.12
CA SER A 308 -14.56 -9.74 2.64
C SER A 308 -14.29 -8.49 1.79
N PRO A 309 -15.22 -7.52 1.70
CA PRO A 309 -15.00 -6.27 0.96
C PRO A 309 -13.73 -5.53 1.38
N PHE A 310 -13.33 -5.64 2.64
CA PHE A 310 -12.11 -5.05 3.17
C PHE A 310 -10.81 -5.58 2.53
N ARG A 311 -10.80 -6.79 1.95
CA ARG A 311 -9.61 -7.36 1.29
C ARG A 311 -9.24 -6.64 -0.01
N TRP A 312 -10.12 -5.77 -0.52
CA TRP A 312 -9.78 -4.81 -1.59
C TRP A 312 -8.66 -3.83 -1.19
N VAL A 313 -8.25 -3.80 0.08
CA VAL A 313 -7.02 -3.15 0.54
C VAL A 313 -5.77 -3.68 -0.18
N PHE A 314 -5.79 -4.91 -0.70
CA PHE A 314 -4.70 -5.47 -1.48
C PHE A 314 -4.51 -4.76 -2.83
N PRO A 315 -5.50 -4.72 -3.75
CA PRO A 315 -5.41 -3.89 -4.96
C PRO A 315 -5.12 -2.41 -4.69
N LEU A 316 -5.66 -1.85 -3.60
CA LEU A 316 -5.35 -0.48 -3.17
C LEU A 316 -3.85 -0.31 -2.85
N THR A 317 -3.27 -1.25 -2.11
CA THR A 317 -1.85 -1.26 -1.73
C THR A 317 -0.95 -1.19 -2.96
N LEU A 318 -1.21 -2.07 -3.94
CA LEU A 318 -0.48 -2.06 -5.21
C LEU A 318 -0.63 -0.71 -5.92
N SER A 319 -1.85 -0.20 -5.99
CA SER A 319 -2.16 1.06 -6.69
C SER A 319 -1.40 2.24 -6.09
N VAL A 320 -1.43 2.40 -4.77
CA VAL A 320 -0.71 3.47 -4.07
C VAL A 320 0.80 3.31 -4.19
N ALA A 321 1.34 2.09 -4.10
CA ALA A 321 2.77 1.85 -4.31
C ALA A 321 3.22 2.28 -5.72
N MET A 322 2.43 1.95 -6.75
CA MET A 322 2.74 2.33 -8.13
C MET A 322 2.56 3.84 -8.37
N LEU A 323 1.52 4.46 -7.82
CA LEU A 323 1.31 5.91 -7.88
C LEU A 323 2.43 6.67 -7.15
N ALA A 324 2.88 6.20 -5.98
CA ALA A 324 4.00 6.77 -5.26
C ALA A 324 5.30 6.73 -6.09
N ALA A 325 5.57 5.62 -6.79
CA ALA A 325 6.68 5.50 -7.72
C ALA A 325 6.63 6.53 -8.86
N PHE A 326 5.44 6.80 -9.41
CA PHE A 326 5.27 7.87 -10.39
C PHE A 326 5.43 9.26 -9.75
N GLY A 327 5.01 9.44 -8.49
CA GLY A 327 5.20 10.68 -7.73
C GLY A 327 6.67 11.05 -7.58
N VAL A 328 7.53 10.05 -7.32
CA VAL A 328 8.99 10.22 -7.24
C VAL A 328 9.56 10.74 -8.55
N GLU A 329 9.11 10.20 -9.69
CA GLU A 329 9.53 10.68 -11.03
C GLU A 329 9.13 12.13 -11.26
N VAL A 330 7.92 12.51 -10.85
CA VAL A 330 7.44 13.89 -10.93
C VAL A 330 8.32 14.83 -10.10
N VAL A 331 8.67 14.42 -8.87
CA VAL A 331 9.56 15.18 -7.98
C VAL A 331 10.97 15.34 -8.58
N GLN A 332 11.58 14.26 -9.07
CA GLN A 332 12.90 14.28 -9.70
C GLN A 332 12.95 15.23 -10.91
N ARG A 333 11.91 15.20 -11.76
CA ARG A 333 11.83 16.08 -12.94
C ARG A 333 11.59 17.53 -12.57
N SER A 334 10.70 17.80 -11.61
CA SER A 334 10.46 19.17 -11.13
C SER A 334 11.74 19.80 -10.55
N ARG A 335 12.59 18.99 -9.93
CA ARG A 335 13.92 19.42 -9.48
C ARG A 335 14.86 19.72 -10.65
N GLY A 336 14.91 18.84 -11.65
CA GLY A 336 15.72 19.04 -12.87
C GLY A 336 15.33 20.30 -13.64
N ALA A 337 14.04 20.52 -13.85
CA ALA A 337 13.51 21.70 -14.53
C ALA A 337 13.78 23.01 -13.76
N LYS A 338 13.68 22.99 -12.42
CA LYS A 338 14.07 24.13 -11.59
C LYS A 338 15.56 24.46 -11.75
N ARG A 339 16.43 23.44 -11.72
CA ARG A 339 17.88 23.64 -11.89
C ARG A 339 18.25 24.27 -13.23
N GLN A 340 17.58 23.87 -14.31
CA GLN A 340 17.78 24.49 -15.63
C GLN A 340 17.40 25.97 -15.59
N ARG A 341 16.22 26.30 -15.05
CA ARG A 341 15.77 27.70 -14.91
C ARG A 341 16.69 28.55 -14.04
N ASP A 342 17.09 28.04 -12.88
CA ASP A 342 17.96 28.75 -11.93
C ASP A 342 19.37 28.99 -12.55
N GLY A 343 19.83 28.07 -13.41
CA GLY A 343 21.09 28.23 -14.16
C GLY A 343 21.00 29.26 -15.29
N GLU A 344 19.86 29.34 -15.98
CA GLU A 344 19.60 30.33 -17.05
C GLU A 344 19.47 31.76 -16.48
N THR A 345 18.76 31.92 -15.35
CA THR A 345 18.60 33.23 -14.70
C THR A 345 19.85 33.73 -13.98
N GLY A 346 20.70 32.83 -13.48
CA GLY A 346 22.00 33.19 -12.93
C GLY A 346 22.97 33.79 -13.95
N GLY A 347 22.75 33.61 -15.25
CA GLY A 347 23.56 34.20 -16.33
C GLY A 347 23.05 35.56 -16.84
N GLN A 348 21.80 35.94 -16.55
CA GLN A 348 21.20 37.22 -16.98
C GLN A 348 21.04 38.23 -15.84
N GLY A 349 21.10 37.79 -14.58
CA GLY A 349 20.83 38.64 -13.40
C GLY A 349 21.91 39.67 -13.04
N ASP A 350 23.08 39.64 -13.67
CA ASP A 350 24.17 40.59 -13.39
C ASP A 350 24.10 41.89 -14.23
N GLU A 351 23.29 41.93 -15.30
CA GLU A 351 23.16 43.14 -16.15
C GLU A 351 21.98 44.06 -15.77
N GLU A 352 20.88 43.54 -15.22
CA GLU A 352 19.66 44.34 -14.95
C GLU A 352 19.63 45.08 -13.59
N ARG A 353 20.67 44.93 -12.75
CA ARG A 353 20.69 45.56 -11.41
C ARG A 353 21.08 47.04 -11.37
N ARG A 354 21.24 47.71 -12.52
CA ARG A 354 21.76 49.09 -12.58
C ARG A 354 20.74 50.21 -12.72
N ASP A 355 19.47 49.98 -13.07
CA ASP A 355 18.53 51.09 -13.28
C ASP A 355 17.17 50.90 -12.61
N GLY A 356 16.73 51.92 -11.85
CA GLY A 356 15.32 52.10 -11.49
C GLY A 356 15.07 52.52 -10.04
N GLY A 357 15.18 53.83 -9.78
CA GLY A 357 15.01 54.45 -8.47
C GLY A 357 13.57 54.63 -7.96
N ALA A 358 13.54 54.94 -6.67
CA ALA A 358 12.59 55.72 -5.87
C ALA A 358 11.13 55.89 -6.36
N GLY A 359 10.20 55.14 -5.75
CA GLY A 359 8.76 55.43 -5.86
C GLY A 359 7.80 54.32 -5.39
N ARG A 360 8.12 53.51 -4.37
CA ARG A 360 7.36 52.27 -4.09
C ARG A 360 7.05 51.92 -2.63
N ASN A 361 7.17 52.83 -1.65
CA ASN A 361 7.23 52.42 -0.23
C ASN A 361 5.95 51.81 0.40
N SER A 362 4.73 52.11 -0.04
CA SER A 362 3.50 51.54 0.58
C SER A 362 3.05 50.21 -0.03
N GLN A 363 3.14 50.05 -1.36
CA GLN A 363 2.91 48.76 -2.04
C GLN A 363 4.00 47.73 -1.73
N PHE A 364 5.22 48.17 -1.40
CA PHE A 364 6.32 47.29 -1.02
C PHE A 364 6.10 46.66 0.37
N ALA A 365 5.51 47.37 1.32
CA ALA A 365 5.22 46.84 2.66
C ALA A 365 4.15 45.73 2.65
N ILE A 366 3.06 45.92 1.91
CA ILE A 366 2.01 44.90 1.76
C ILE A 366 2.52 43.68 0.97
N ARG A 367 3.30 43.91 -0.11
CA ARG A 367 3.97 42.82 -0.84
C ARG A 367 4.99 42.09 0.02
N ASN A 368 5.71 42.80 0.90
CA ASN A 368 6.67 42.19 1.83
C ASN A 368 5.96 41.34 2.88
N LEU A 369 4.85 41.81 3.45
CA LEU A 369 4.08 41.02 4.41
C LEU A 369 3.43 39.79 3.76
N GLN A 370 2.85 39.95 2.56
CA GLN A 370 2.32 38.83 1.77
C GLN A 370 3.43 37.85 1.35
N SER A 371 4.62 38.35 1.01
CA SER A 371 5.78 37.51 0.71
C SER A 371 6.31 36.81 1.95
N ALA A 372 6.30 37.44 3.12
CA ALA A 372 6.76 36.85 4.37
C ALA A 372 5.82 35.75 4.85
N ILE A 373 4.50 35.98 4.77
CA ILE A 373 3.48 34.98 5.09
C ILE A 373 3.52 33.84 4.06
N SER A 374 3.63 34.15 2.76
CA SER A 374 3.79 33.13 1.71
C SER A 374 5.08 32.33 1.89
N ASN A 375 6.18 32.97 2.26
CA ASN A 375 7.45 32.32 2.55
C ASN A 375 7.38 31.47 3.82
N LEU A 376 6.68 31.89 4.87
CA LEU A 376 6.50 31.07 6.07
C LEU A 376 5.61 29.85 5.74
N LEU A 377 4.46 30.09 5.12
CA LEU A 377 3.51 29.04 4.75
C LEU A 377 4.09 28.05 3.75
N LEU A 378 4.91 28.51 2.79
CA LEU A 378 5.56 27.66 1.78
C LEU A 378 6.99 27.27 2.16
N LEU A 379 7.42 27.45 3.41
CA LEU A 379 8.77 27.07 3.88
C LEU A 379 9.91 27.69 3.06
N ASN A 380 9.74 28.92 2.58
CA ASN A 380 10.69 29.73 1.81
C ASN A 380 11.04 29.08 0.46
N THR A 381 10.03 28.57 -0.25
CA THR A 381 10.18 28.07 -1.63
C THR A 381 9.10 28.65 -2.54
N SER A 382 9.42 28.74 -3.84
CA SER A 382 8.47 29.11 -4.89
C SER A 382 7.20 28.24 -4.86
N PRO A 383 6.01 28.81 -5.08
CA PRO A 383 4.76 28.04 -5.11
C PRO A 383 4.81 26.98 -6.21
N SER A 384 4.63 25.74 -5.81
CA SER A 384 4.51 24.59 -6.70
C SER A 384 3.64 23.53 -6.02
N LEU A 385 3.05 22.62 -6.78
CA LEU A 385 2.27 21.50 -6.23
C LEU A 385 3.03 20.77 -5.10
N ILE A 386 4.33 20.52 -5.32
CA ILE A 386 5.20 19.85 -4.37
C ILE A 386 5.42 20.73 -3.13
N SER A 387 5.61 22.04 -3.31
CA SER A 387 5.79 22.99 -2.20
C SER A 387 4.54 23.10 -1.33
N VAL A 388 3.35 23.12 -1.94
CA VAL A 388 2.06 23.18 -1.22
C VAL A 388 1.83 21.90 -0.42
N LEU A 389 2.01 20.73 -1.05
CA LEU A 389 1.87 19.46 -0.36
C LEU A 389 2.93 19.24 0.73
N ALA A 390 4.17 19.68 0.50
CA ALA A 390 5.22 19.68 1.52
C ALA A 390 4.83 20.52 2.74
N SER A 391 4.27 21.70 2.49
CA SER A 391 3.86 22.64 3.55
C SER A 391 2.65 22.14 4.31
N PHE A 392 1.67 21.57 3.61
CA PHE A 392 0.50 20.96 4.21
C PHE A 392 0.89 19.80 5.14
N ALA A 393 1.79 18.91 4.69
CA ALA A 393 2.34 17.85 5.53
C ALA A 393 3.13 18.42 6.72
N PHE A 394 4.06 19.36 6.47
CA PHE A 394 4.90 19.92 7.52
C PHE A 394 4.10 20.61 8.63
N TRP A 395 3.26 21.56 8.26
CA TRP A 395 2.45 22.32 9.20
C TRP A 395 1.35 21.45 9.82
N GLY A 396 0.74 20.53 9.05
CA GLY A 396 -0.22 19.57 9.59
C GLY A 396 0.39 18.73 10.70
N GLY A 397 1.58 18.17 10.47
CA GLY A 397 2.30 17.39 11.48
C GLY A 397 2.70 18.23 12.70
N LEU A 398 3.22 19.44 12.48
CA LEU A 398 3.61 20.34 13.57
C LEU A 398 2.40 20.78 14.41
N PHE A 399 1.27 21.11 13.77
CA PHE A 399 0.04 21.44 14.48
C PHE A 399 -0.50 20.25 15.27
N THR A 400 -0.39 19.02 14.75
CA THR A 400 -0.71 17.82 15.53
C THR A 400 0.16 17.72 16.78
N LEU A 401 1.48 17.91 16.67
CA LEU A 401 2.41 17.82 17.81
C LEU A 401 2.17 18.93 18.85
N VAL A 402 1.95 20.16 18.39
CA VAL A 402 1.62 21.30 19.25
C VAL A 402 0.28 21.06 19.93
N GLY A 403 -0.75 20.68 19.18
CA GLY A 403 -2.07 20.35 19.73
C GLY A 403 -2.01 19.21 20.75
N LEU A 404 -1.22 18.18 20.49
CA LEU A 404 -1.01 17.07 21.40
C LEU A 404 -0.28 17.52 22.68
N THR A 405 0.75 18.36 22.56
CA THR A 405 1.45 18.93 23.71
C THR A 405 0.53 19.80 24.55
N LEU A 406 -0.24 20.69 23.91
CA LEU A 406 -1.25 21.53 24.58
C LEU A 406 -2.32 20.67 25.24
N SER A 407 -2.76 19.58 24.60
CA SER A 407 -3.74 18.65 25.19
C SER A 407 -3.22 18.01 26.47
N ARG A 408 -1.91 17.78 26.60
CA ARG A 408 -1.29 17.22 27.80
C ARG A 408 -1.07 18.25 28.89
N VAL A 409 -0.69 19.47 28.52
CA VAL A 409 -0.48 20.61 29.45
C VAL A 409 -1.82 21.05 30.07
N PHE A 410 -2.86 21.14 29.25
CA PHE A 410 -4.21 21.53 29.66
C PHE A 410 -5.14 20.33 29.83
N PHE A 411 -4.59 19.17 30.23
CA PHE A 411 -5.37 17.93 30.32
C PHE A 411 -6.56 18.07 31.28
N ALA A 412 -6.36 18.72 32.43
CA ALA A 412 -7.42 18.90 33.43
C ALA A 412 -8.65 19.65 32.86
N GLN A 413 -8.44 20.59 31.94
CA GLN A 413 -9.52 21.35 31.28
C GLN A 413 -10.24 20.52 30.21
N ILE A 414 -9.54 19.60 29.55
CA ILE A 414 -10.11 18.77 28.47
C ILE A 414 -10.52 17.37 28.92
N GLU A 415 -10.22 16.97 30.16
CA GLU A 415 -10.47 15.63 30.68
C GLU A 415 -11.94 15.17 30.49
N PRO A 416 -12.96 16.00 30.77
CA PRO A 416 -14.36 15.61 30.52
C PRO A 416 -14.68 15.36 29.04
N LEU A 417 -13.97 16.05 28.13
CA LEU A 417 -14.10 15.81 26.70
C LEU A 417 -13.44 14.48 26.30
N VAL A 418 -12.25 14.20 26.84
CA VAL A 418 -11.53 12.93 26.60
C VAL A 418 -12.34 11.75 27.11
N GLU A 419 -12.92 11.86 28.31
CA GLU A 419 -13.83 10.86 28.88
C GLU A 419 -15.05 10.64 27.99
N ARG A 420 -15.69 11.72 27.51
CA ARG A 420 -16.82 11.61 26.58
C ARG A 420 -16.43 10.90 25.28
N VAL A 421 -15.28 11.24 24.70
CA VAL A 421 -14.76 10.59 23.50
C VAL A 421 -14.53 9.10 23.76
N PHE A 422 -13.84 8.76 24.85
CA PHE A 422 -13.58 7.38 25.28
C PHE A 422 -14.87 6.56 25.42
N LEU A 423 -15.88 7.09 26.13
CA LEU A 423 -17.17 6.41 26.32
C LEU A 423 -17.99 6.31 25.01
N SER A 424 -17.83 7.26 24.09
CA SER A 424 -18.51 7.25 22.79
C SER A 424 -17.88 6.29 21.77
N LEU A 425 -16.61 5.93 21.94
CA LEU A 425 -15.88 5.06 21.03
C LEU A 425 -16.24 3.61 21.31
N ALA A 426 -16.98 3.00 20.39
CA ALA A 426 -17.38 1.60 20.48
C ALA A 426 -16.17 0.69 20.76
N LYS A 427 -16.26 -0.10 21.84
CA LYS A 427 -15.26 -1.05 22.35
C LYS A 427 -14.04 -0.47 23.06
N ALA A 428 -13.80 0.85 23.04
CA ALA A 428 -12.68 1.42 23.79
C ALA A 428 -12.78 1.17 25.31
N PRO A 429 -13.96 1.28 25.97
CA PRO A 429 -14.10 0.94 27.39
C PRO A 429 -13.90 -0.53 27.73
N ALA A 430 -13.91 -1.42 26.74
CA ALA A 430 -13.61 -2.84 26.94
C ALA A 430 -12.10 -3.13 26.83
N ALA A 431 -11.31 -2.25 26.24
CA ALA A 431 -9.87 -2.45 26.03
C ALA A 431 -8.99 -1.68 27.01
N PHE A 432 -9.50 -0.61 27.62
CA PHE A 432 -8.75 0.24 28.55
C PHE A 432 -9.48 0.37 29.89
N PRO A 433 -8.75 0.45 31.02
CA PRO A 433 -9.35 0.56 32.33
C PRO A 433 -10.09 1.90 32.53
N ASP A 434 -9.58 2.97 31.91
CA ASP A 434 -10.15 4.31 31.98
C ASP A 434 -9.73 5.16 30.76
N HIS A 435 -10.27 6.39 30.69
CA HIS A 435 -9.96 7.36 29.64
C HIS A 435 -8.51 7.87 29.69
N ARG A 436 -7.82 7.78 30.83
CA ARG A 436 -6.42 8.22 30.99
C ARG A 436 -5.44 7.21 30.40
N ALA A 437 -5.72 5.92 30.56
CA ALA A 437 -5.03 4.82 29.91
C ALA A 437 -5.20 4.90 28.39
N PHE A 438 -6.44 5.09 27.93
CA PHE A 438 -6.76 5.33 26.51
C PHE A 438 -5.98 6.52 25.96
N TYR A 439 -6.02 7.67 26.65
CA TYR A 439 -5.28 8.87 26.25
C TYR A 439 -3.77 8.61 26.17
N SER A 440 -3.18 7.94 27.15
CA SER A 440 -1.74 7.65 27.19
C SER A 440 -1.32 6.74 26.03
N TYR A 441 -2.13 5.73 25.71
CA TYR A 441 -1.89 4.85 24.57
C TYR A 441 -1.99 5.61 23.23
N GLU A 442 -3.06 6.39 23.03
CA GLU A 442 -3.27 7.15 21.79
C GLU A 442 -2.24 8.27 21.60
N PHE A 443 -1.78 8.90 22.68
CA PHE A 443 -0.79 9.97 22.62
C PHE A 443 0.46 9.55 21.86
N LYS A 444 0.97 8.34 22.11
CA LYS A 444 2.13 7.79 21.38
C LYS A 444 1.88 7.75 19.88
N TRP A 445 0.72 7.25 19.45
CA TRP A 445 0.42 7.03 18.04
C TRP A 445 0.08 8.33 17.30
N VAL A 446 -0.61 9.26 17.96
CA VAL A 446 -0.85 10.62 17.44
C VAL A 446 0.47 11.39 17.35
N ALA A 447 1.37 11.26 18.33
CA ALA A 447 2.71 11.86 18.28
C ALA A 447 3.53 11.30 17.11
N LEU A 448 3.54 9.98 16.95
CA LEU A 448 4.25 9.32 15.84
C LEU A 448 3.70 9.78 14.48
N PHE A 449 2.38 9.85 14.32
CA PHE A 449 1.75 10.41 13.12
C PHE A 449 2.19 11.85 12.86
N GLY A 450 2.18 12.72 13.89
CA GLY A 450 2.65 14.10 13.77
C GLY A 450 4.12 14.20 13.35
N LEU A 451 5.00 13.36 13.93
CA LEU A 451 6.42 13.29 13.58
C LEU A 451 6.63 12.81 12.13
N LEU A 452 5.96 11.74 11.72
CA LEU A 452 6.09 11.17 10.37
C LEU A 452 5.49 12.10 9.30
N LEU A 453 4.38 12.79 9.61
CA LEU A 453 3.77 13.76 8.71
C LEU A 453 4.67 14.99 8.54
N THR A 454 5.25 15.48 9.65
CA THR A 454 6.28 16.54 9.61
C THR A 454 7.48 16.11 8.78
N GLY A 455 7.98 14.89 9.02
CA GLY A 455 9.07 14.27 8.25
C GLY A 455 8.75 14.18 6.75
N THR A 456 7.51 13.83 6.40
CA THR A 456 7.04 13.78 5.00
C THR A 456 7.12 15.17 4.36
N GLY A 457 6.70 16.21 5.07
CA GLY A 457 6.85 17.60 4.65
C GLY A 457 8.31 18.01 4.47
N ILE A 458 9.19 17.62 5.39
CA ILE A 458 10.64 17.87 5.30
C ILE A 458 11.24 17.19 4.06
N VAL A 459 10.95 15.91 3.81
CA VAL A 459 11.45 15.18 2.62
C VAL A 459 11.06 15.91 1.33
N LEU A 460 9.78 16.25 1.19
CA LEU A 460 9.28 16.96 0.02
C LEU A 460 9.88 18.36 -0.10
N ARG A 461 10.10 19.06 1.02
CA ARG A 461 10.76 20.37 1.03
C ARG A 461 12.23 20.30 0.62
N VAL A 462 12.99 19.33 1.15
CA VAL A 462 14.40 19.10 0.82
C VAL A 462 14.56 18.67 -0.64
N SER A 463 13.55 18.02 -1.22
CA SER A 463 13.53 17.71 -2.67
C SER A 463 13.66 18.96 -3.55
N ARG A 464 13.30 20.14 -3.02
CA ARG A 464 13.40 21.46 -3.67
C ARG A 464 14.66 22.25 -3.30
N CYS A 465 15.46 21.77 -2.33
CA CYS A 465 16.71 22.39 -1.88
C CYS A 465 17.94 21.84 -2.62
N PRO A 466 18.97 22.66 -2.88
CA PRO A 466 20.24 22.23 -3.49
C PRO A 466 21.17 21.53 -2.47
N ILE A 467 20.66 20.58 -1.66
CA ILE A 467 21.45 19.83 -0.68
C ILE A 467 21.86 18.48 -1.28
N PHE A 468 23.15 18.17 -1.25
CA PHE A 468 23.74 16.97 -1.85
C PHE A 468 24.73 16.29 -0.90
N PHE A 469 24.74 14.95 -0.89
CA PHE A 469 25.78 14.19 -0.19
C PHE A 469 27.01 14.01 -1.10
N ARG A 470 28.21 14.22 -0.54
CA ARG A 470 29.50 14.10 -1.25
C ARG A 470 29.70 12.65 -1.73
N ARG A 471 30.06 12.44 -3.00
CA ARG A 471 30.37 11.09 -3.53
C ARG A 471 31.64 10.53 -2.89
N ARG A 472 31.66 9.21 -2.63
CA ARG A 472 32.88 8.47 -2.28
C ARG A 472 33.88 8.49 -3.46
N PRO A 473 35.19 8.50 -3.22
CA PRO A 473 36.22 8.69 -4.26
C PRO A 473 36.28 7.58 -5.32
N PHE A 474 35.73 6.38 -5.05
CA PHE A 474 35.81 5.21 -5.93
C PHE A 474 34.97 5.34 -7.22
N ASP A 475 33.92 6.16 -7.24
CA ASP A 475 33.02 6.34 -8.40
C ASP A 475 33.57 7.29 -9.50
N ARG A 476 34.80 7.82 -9.34
CA ARG A 476 35.38 8.81 -10.27
C ARG A 476 35.87 8.21 -11.60
N ALA A 477 36.17 6.92 -11.65
CA ALA A 477 36.90 6.33 -12.78
C ALA A 477 36.05 5.99 -14.02
N LEU A 478 34.72 6.13 -13.99
CA LEU A 478 33.84 5.45 -14.96
C LEU A 478 32.86 6.33 -15.74
N ARG A 479 32.92 7.67 -15.67
CA ARG A 479 32.04 8.53 -16.48
C ARG A 479 32.75 9.76 -17.03
N GLN A 480 32.73 9.87 -18.36
CA GLN A 480 33.29 10.94 -19.17
C GLN A 480 32.71 12.31 -18.79
N ALA A 481 33.59 13.30 -18.83
CA ALA A 481 33.48 14.60 -18.19
C ALA A 481 32.52 15.55 -18.93
N GLN A 482 31.38 15.87 -18.30
CA GLN A 482 30.69 17.18 -18.42
C GLN A 482 29.62 17.41 -17.34
N ASP A 483 29.13 16.35 -16.65
CA ASP A 483 28.15 16.44 -15.54
C ASP A 483 28.78 16.40 -14.12
N VAL A 484 30.05 16.81 -13.99
CA VAL A 484 30.98 16.35 -12.93
C VAL A 484 30.76 16.90 -11.50
N ALA A 485 29.89 17.87 -11.22
CA ALA A 485 30.04 18.61 -9.96
C ALA A 485 29.23 18.17 -8.71
N GLN A 486 28.13 17.40 -8.79
CA GLN A 486 27.25 17.26 -7.61
C GLN A 486 26.84 15.81 -7.31
N GLY A 487 26.94 15.43 -6.03
CA GLY A 487 26.63 14.09 -5.55
C GLY A 487 25.13 13.76 -5.56
N ARG A 488 24.72 12.69 -4.87
CA ARG A 488 23.29 12.31 -4.84
C ARG A 488 22.51 13.30 -3.96
N PRO A 489 21.31 13.74 -4.40
CA PRO A 489 20.56 14.73 -3.65
C PRO A 489 20.03 14.14 -2.33
N ALA A 490 20.13 14.90 -1.24
CA ALA A 490 19.91 14.38 0.11
C ALA A 490 18.49 13.83 0.33
N TRP A 491 17.48 14.41 -0.33
CA TRP A 491 16.09 13.98 -0.20
C TRP A 491 15.86 12.52 -0.63
N GLU A 492 16.68 11.95 -1.52
CA GLU A 492 16.49 10.55 -1.95
C GLU A 492 16.76 9.59 -0.78
N PHE A 493 17.79 9.88 0.02
CA PHE A 493 18.11 9.12 1.22
C PHE A 493 17.10 9.39 2.34
N LEU A 494 16.70 10.66 2.53
CA LEU A 494 15.68 11.00 3.52
C LEU A 494 14.33 10.35 3.19
N ALA A 495 13.96 10.27 1.91
CA ALA A 495 12.73 9.60 1.48
C ALA A 495 12.74 8.11 1.82
N VAL A 496 13.83 7.40 1.52
CA VAL A 496 13.97 5.97 1.84
C VAL A 496 14.06 5.76 3.36
N GLY A 497 14.86 6.56 4.06
CA GLY A 497 15.04 6.46 5.50
C GLY A 497 13.75 6.72 6.27
N LEU A 498 13.01 7.77 5.91
CA LEU A 498 11.70 8.06 6.50
C LEU A 498 10.70 6.94 6.20
N LEU A 499 10.67 6.42 4.96
CA LEU A 499 9.76 5.35 4.58
C LEU A 499 10.01 4.06 5.37
N VAL A 500 11.28 3.70 5.57
CA VAL A 500 11.65 2.53 6.40
C VAL A 500 11.28 2.80 7.85
N LEU A 501 11.61 3.97 8.39
CA LEU A 501 11.26 4.35 9.77
C LEU A 501 9.75 4.28 9.99
N ASP A 502 8.96 4.80 9.05
CA ASP A 502 7.50 4.81 9.09
C ASP A 502 6.94 3.38 9.23
N PHE A 503 7.26 2.50 8.29
CA PHE A 503 6.74 1.14 8.32
C PHE A 503 7.30 0.28 9.47
N VAL A 504 8.56 0.48 9.87
CA VAL A 504 9.12 -0.21 11.03
C VAL A 504 8.43 0.27 12.31
N ALA A 505 8.17 1.57 12.48
CA ALA A 505 7.49 2.08 13.66
C ALA A 505 6.03 1.58 13.76
N PHE A 506 5.39 1.30 12.63
CA PHE A 506 4.08 0.66 12.57
C PHE A 506 4.13 -0.84 12.92
N GLY A 507 4.99 -1.60 12.25
CA GLY A 507 4.95 -3.08 12.26
C GLY A 507 5.88 -3.77 13.27
N ALA A 508 6.80 -3.04 13.91
CA ALA A 508 7.73 -3.61 14.86
C ALA A 508 7.00 -4.26 16.05
N GLY A 509 7.39 -5.49 16.38
CA GLY A 509 6.80 -6.27 17.47
C GLY A 509 5.56 -7.08 17.09
N PHE A 510 5.01 -6.94 15.87
CA PHE A 510 3.87 -7.75 15.44
C PHE A 510 4.27 -9.16 14.95
N GLY A 511 5.42 -9.29 14.30
CA GLY A 511 5.93 -10.59 13.86
C GLY A 511 6.27 -11.51 15.05
N PRO A 512 6.10 -12.84 14.92
CA PRO A 512 6.38 -13.76 16.01
C PRO A 512 7.85 -13.68 16.44
N ALA A 513 8.07 -13.50 17.73
CA ALA A 513 9.39 -13.52 18.37
C ALA A 513 9.64 -14.84 19.15
N THR A 514 8.89 -15.89 18.80
CA THR A 514 8.98 -17.19 19.45
C THR A 514 10.25 -17.93 19.03
N ASP A 515 10.86 -18.67 19.95
CA ASP A 515 12.06 -19.47 19.69
C ASP A 515 11.78 -20.53 18.60
N PRO A 516 12.48 -20.50 17.44
CA PRO A 516 12.34 -21.52 16.41
C PRO A 516 12.62 -22.94 16.90
N ALA A 517 13.41 -23.11 17.98
CA ALA A 517 13.68 -24.42 18.57
C ALA A 517 12.41 -25.13 19.08
N LEU A 518 11.31 -24.40 19.31
CA LEU A 518 10.01 -25.03 19.62
C LEU A 518 9.47 -25.88 18.47
N LEU A 519 9.91 -25.66 17.23
CA LEU A 519 9.56 -26.50 16.09
C LEU A 519 10.28 -27.87 16.13
N ASP A 520 11.39 -27.99 16.86
CA ASP A 520 12.13 -29.25 16.99
C ASP A 520 11.50 -30.20 18.02
N TYR A 521 10.63 -29.68 18.89
CA TYR A 521 9.92 -30.49 19.86
C TYR A 521 8.80 -31.29 19.18
N VAL A 522 8.90 -32.62 19.22
CA VAL A 522 7.85 -33.53 18.76
C VAL A 522 7.05 -34.04 19.99
N PRO A 523 5.77 -33.65 20.14
CA PRO A 523 4.94 -34.10 21.25
C PRO A 523 4.82 -35.64 21.30
N PRO A 524 4.70 -36.26 22.50
CA PRO A 524 4.56 -37.72 22.62
C PRO A 524 3.40 -38.31 21.81
N MET A 525 2.26 -37.61 21.75
CA MET A 525 1.11 -38.00 20.91
C MET A 525 1.48 -38.03 19.41
N VAL A 526 2.27 -37.06 18.93
CA VAL A 526 2.73 -37.04 17.55
C VAL A 526 3.69 -38.22 17.30
N LYS A 527 4.62 -38.49 18.22
CA LYS A 527 5.51 -39.65 18.11
C LYS A 527 4.73 -40.97 18.07
N PHE A 528 3.66 -41.10 18.86
CA PHE A 528 2.77 -42.25 18.84
C PHE A 528 2.07 -42.40 17.49
N LEU A 529 1.46 -41.33 16.96
CA LEU A 529 0.79 -41.36 15.65
C LEU A 529 1.75 -41.64 14.48
N GLN A 530 3.00 -41.19 14.57
CA GLN A 530 4.04 -41.48 13.58
C GLN A 530 4.41 -42.98 13.49
N GLN A 531 4.07 -43.79 14.50
CA GLN A 531 4.30 -45.23 14.46
C GLN A 531 3.35 -45.93 13.48
N ASP A 532 2.19 -45.35 13.20
CA ASP A 532 1.21 -45.90 12.26
C ASP A 532 1.43 -45.33 10.86
N THR A 533 2.03 -46.14 9.99
CA THR A 533 2.28 -45.81 8.57
C THR A 533 1.14 -46.22 7.64
N SER A 534 0.01 -46.69 8.17
CA SER A 534 -1.17 -47.02 7.37
C SER A 534 -1.88 -45.74 6.88
N LEU A 535 -2.82 -45.90 5.95
CA LEU A 535 -3.59 -44.76 5.44
C LEU A 535 -4.70 -44.40 6.44
N TRP A 536 -4.49 -43.35 7.21
CA TRP A 536 -5.49 -42.78 8.13
C TRP A 536 -5.59 -41.26 8.00
N ARG A 537 -6.68 -40.70 8.53
CA ARG A 537 -6.90 -39.26 8.68
C ARG A 537 -7.44 -38.97 10.07
N TYR A 538 -7.14 -37.79 10.62
CA TYR A 538 -7.67 -37.38 11.93
C TYR A 538 -8.64 -36.20 11.81
N ALA A 539 -9.52 -36.09 12.80
CA ALA A 539 -10.33 -34.90 13.04
C ALA A 539 -10.21 -34.51 14.52
N THR A 540 -10.24 -33.22 14.81
CA THR A 540 -10.21 -32.71 16.19
C THR A 540 -11.62 -32.38 16.65
N PHE A 541 -12.09 -33.07 17.69
CA PHE A 541 -13.36 -32.75 18.33
C PHE A 541 -13.17 -31.66 19.39
N THR A 542 -13.93 -30.57 19.29
CA THR A 542 -13.98 -29.54 20.33
C THR A 542 -15.27 -29.69 21.13
N PRO A 543 -15.23 -30.23 22.36
CA PRO A 543 -16.45 -30.37 23.17
C PRO A 543 -17.04 -29.00 23.47
N VAL A 544 -18.38 -28.93 23.56
CA VAL A 544 -19.08 -27.71 23.96
C VAL A 544 -19.31 -27.75 25.46
N ASP A 545 -19.03 -26.64 26.13
CA ASP A 545 -19.36 -26.45 27.53
C ASP A 545 -20.89 -26.57 27.73
N PRO A 546 -21.38 -27.49 28.57
CA PRO A 546 -22.81 -27.69 28.77
C PRO A 546 -23.55 -26.47 29.33
N GLU A 547 -22.86 -25.63 30.12
CA GLU A 547 -23.45 -24.48 30.79
C GLU A 547 -23.36 -23.21 29.94
N THR A 548 -22.19 -22.93 29.36
CA THR A 548 -21.97 -21.70 28.59
C THR A 548 -22.31 -21.85 27.12
N ARG A 549 -22.50 -23.08 26.63
CA ARG A 549 -22.63 -23.44 25.20
C ARG A 549 -21.46 -22.93 24.34
N LEU A 550 -20.32 -22.60 24.95
CA LEU A 550 -19.12 -22.18 24.25
C LEU A 550 -18.21 -23.39 23.98
N PRO A 551 -17.47 -23.43 22.86
CA PRO A 551 -16.52 -24.49 22.60
C PRO A 551 -15.40 -24.51 23.66
N GLN A 552 -15.22 -25.63 24.36
CA GLN A 552 -14.05 -25.89 25.20
C GLN A 552 -12.93 -26.47 24.32
N THR A 553 -12.20 -25.59 23.64
CA THR A 553 -11.05 -26.02 22.85
C THR A 553 -9.84 -26.27 23.73
N THR A 554 -9.40 -27.52 23.76
CA THR A 554 -8.10 -27.92 24.33
C THR A 554 -6.92 -27.56 23.42
N LYS A 555 -7.19 -27.08 22.19
CA LYS A 555 -6.19 -26.74 21.16
C LYS A 555 -5.14 -27.84 20.92
N THR A 556 -5.51 -29.10 21.17
CA THR A 556 -4.59 -30.26 21.14
C THR A 556 -3.87 -30.42 19.79
N MET A 557 -4.56 -30.13 18.68
CA MET A 557 -3.99 -30.04 17.34
C MET A 557 -4.59 -28.83 16.64
N ASN A 558 -3.92 -27.67 16.72
CA ASN A 558 -4.37 -26.47 15.99
C ASN A 558 -4.43 -26.74 14.47
N PRO A 559 -5.25 -25.99 13.72
CA PRO A 559 -5.29 -26.09 12.26
C PRO A 559 -3.89 -26.00 11.63
N ASN A 560 -3.67 -26.79 10.58
CA ASN A 560 -2.39 -26.93 9.86
C ASN A 560 -1.23 -27.58 10.63
N VAL A 561 -1.34 -27.84 11.95
CA VAL A 561 -0.28 -28.53 12.71
C VAL A 561 -0.04 -29.94 12.18
N GLY A 562 -1.08 -30.64 11.73
CA GLY A 562 -0.94 -31.95 11.09
C GLY A 562 -0.02 -31.92 9.88
N MET A 563 -0.09 -30.87 9.05
CA MET A 563 0.76 -30.71 7.86
C MET A 563 2.24 -30.64 8.22
N PHE A 564 2.59 -29.98 9.34
CA PHE A 564 3.97 -29.91 9.83
C PHE A 564 4.55 -31.29 10.15
N TYR A 565 3.71 -32.22 10.63
CA TYR A 565 4.10 -33.60 10.95
C TYR A 565 3.79 -34.62 9.84
N GLY A 566 3.28 -34.17 8.69
CA GLY A 566 2.88 -35.05 7.58
C GLY A 566 1.57 -35.81 7.79
N PHE A 567 0.76 -35.44 8.79
CA PHE A 567 -0.54 -36.05 9.06
C PHE A 567 -1.65 -35.45 8.19
N GLN A 568 -2.55 -36.31 7.73
CA GLN A 568 -3.72 -35.91 6.95
C GLN A 568 -4.89 -35.58 7.89
N ALA A 569 -5.27 -34.30 7.97
CA ALA A 569 -6.46 -33.88 8.70
C ALA A 569 -7.69 -33.93 7.78
N VAL A 570 -8.84 -34.36 8.32
CA VAL A 570 -10.14 -34.27 7.64
C VAL A 570 -10.66 -32.84 7.71
N ASN A 571 -10.45 -32.19 8.85
CA ASN A 571 -10.73 -30.77 9.04
C ASN A 571 -9.54 -29.96 8.52
N GLY A 572 -9.74 -29.18 7.46
CA GLY A 572 -8.68 -28.35 6.88
C GLY A 572 -8.25 -27.21 7.83
N TYR A 573 -8.58 -25.97 7.47
CA TYR A 573 -8.24 -24.80 8.28
C TYR A 573 -9.23 -24.53 9.43
N ASP A 574 -10.51 -24.88 9.26
CA ASP A 574 -11.54 -24.72 10.29
C ASP A 574 -11.79 -26.06 11.01
N SER A 575 -12.02 -26.05 12.33
CA SER A 575 -12.40 -27.24 13.10
C SER A 575 -13.80 -27.73 12.70
N LEU A 576 -13.96 -29.06 12.59
CA LEU A 576 -15.26 -29.71 12.39
C LEU A 576 -16.16 -29.58 13.61
#